data_AF-A0A2V8PB14-F1
#
_entry.id   AF-A0A2V8PB14-F1
#
_cell.length_a   1.000
_cell.length_b   1.000
_cell.length_c   1.000
_cell.angle_alpha   90.00
_cell.angle_beta   90.00
_cell.angle_gamma   90.00
#
_symmetry.space_group_name_H-M   'P 1'
#
loop_
_entity.id
_entity.type
_entity.pdbx_description
1 polymer ?
#
loop_
_entity_poly.entity_id
_entity_poly.type
_entity_poly.pdbx_seq_one_letter_code
_entity_poly.pdbx_strand_id
1 'polypeptide(L)'
;MFGSATDISNAAVSAQVLRQVAEDQDLYNAEFNRAFVLMQYFGYLRRDPNDVQDTDYTGWEFWLTKLNAFNGDYIKAEMAKAFITSGEYRQRFGL
;
A
#
# COMPACT_ATOMS: atom_id res chain seq x y z
N MET A 1 9.26 -15.96 -50.45
CA MET A 1 8.15 -15.90 -49.48
C MET A 1 8.78 -15.73 -48.11
N PHE A 2 8.75 -14.51 -47.55
CA PHE A 2 9.32 -14.26 -46.22
C PHE A 2 8.25 -14.56 -45.17
N GLY A 3 8.40 -15.70 -44.50
CA GLY A 3 7.59 -16.08 -43.34
C GLY A 3 8.07 -15.30 -42.11
N SER A 4 7.42 -14.17 -41.84
CA SER A 4 7.58 -13.41 -40.60
C SER A 4 6.47 -13.83 -39.64
N ALA A 5 6.73 -14.84 -38.80
CA ALA A 5 5.81 -15.30 -37.76
C ALA A 5 6.53 -15.64 -36.45
N THR A 6 7.45 -14.78 -36.02
CA THR A 6 8.20 -14.95 -34.76
C THR A 6 8.10 -13.79 -33.78
N ASP A 7 7.46 -12.66 -34.14
CA ASP A 7 7.38 -11.49 -33.24
C ASP A 7 6.02 -11.27 -32.58
N ILE A 8 4.93 -11.77 -33.17
CA ILE A 8 3.57 -11.57 -32.62
C ILE A 8 3.36 -12.44 -31.38
N SER A 9 4.00 -13.61 -31.30
CA SER A 9 3.93 -14.48 -30.12
C SER A 9 4.55 -13.83 -28.89
N ASN A 10 5.69 -13.15 -29.03
CA ASN A 10 6.34 -12.48 -27.89
C ASN A 10 5.54 -11.26 -27.43
N ALA A 11 5.07 -10.42 -28.36
CA ALA A 11 4.23 -9.27 -28.00
C ALA A 11 2.88 -9.68 -27.40
N ALA A 12 2.24 -10.73 -27.94
CA ALA A 12 0.98 -11.26 -27.42
C ALA A 12 1.16 -11.94 -26.05
N VAL A 13 2.25 -12.68 -25.85
CA VAL A 13 2.59 -13.28 -24.54
C VAL A 13 2.91 -12.18 -23.53
N SER A 14 3.68 -11.15 -23.90
CA SER A 14 3.91 -10.00 -23.02
C SER A 14 2.63 -9.25 -22.68
N ALA A 15 1.72 -9.03 -23.64
CA ALA A 15 0.43 -8.40 -23.38
C ALA A 15 -0.48 -9.26 -22.49
N GLN A 16 -0.50 -10.58 -22.68
CA GLN A 16 -1.25 -11.51 -21.84
C GLN A 16 -0.68 -11.58 -20.42
N VAL A 17 0.64 -11.64 -20.27
CA VAL A 17 1.31 -11.64 -18.96
C VAL A 17 1.05 -10.31 -18.23
N LEU A 18 1.17 -9.17 -18.90
CA LEU A 18 0.85 -7.86 -18.31
C LEU A 18 -0.62 -7.77 -17.88
N ARG A 19 -1.54 -8.32 -18.68
CA ARG A 19 -2.96 -8.38 -18.34
C ARG A 19 -3.22 -9.28 -17.14
N GLN A 20 -2.60 -10.45 -17.08
CA GLN A 20 -2.71 -11.36 -15.92
C GLN A 20 -2.17 -10.71 -14.64
N VAL A 21 -1.05 -10.00 -14.71
CA VAL A 21 -0.51 -9.25 -13.57
C VAL A 21 -1.44 -8.11 -13.16
N ALA A 22 -2.06 -7.40 -14.11
CA ALA A 22 -3.01 -6.34 -13.81
C ALA A 22 -4.35 -6.84 -13.23
N GLU A 23 -4.76 -8.05 -13.60
CA GLU A 23 -5.96 -8.74 -13.08
C GLU A 23 -5.66 -9.54 -11.81
N ASP A 24 -4.43 -9.51 -11.32
CA ASP A 24 -4.01 -10.26 -10.14
C ASP A 24 -4.60 -9.62 -8.87
N GLN A 25 -5.44 -10.40 -8.18
CA GLN A 25 -6.08 -10.01 -6.93
C GLN A 25 -5.04 -9.67 -5.84
N ASP A 26 -3.86 -10.30 -5.86
CA ASP A 26 -2.78 -10.03 -4.92
C ASP A 26 -2.16 -8.66 -5.17
N LEU A 27 -2.01 -8.25 -6.44
CA LEU A 27 -1.56 -6.91 -6.79
C LEU A 27 -2.58 -5.86 -6.34
N TYR A 28 -3.87 -6.10 -6.57
CA TYR A 28 -4.94 -5.23 -6.09
C TYR A 28 -4.89 -5.09 -4.56
N ASN A 29 -4.79 -6.21 -3.84
CA ASN A 29 -4.76 -6.22 -2.38
C ASN A 29 -3.51 -5.50 -1.84
N ALA A 30 -2.35 -5.68 -2.46
CA ALA A 30 -1.11 -5.02 -2.06
C ALA A 30 -1.20 -3.50 -2.20
N GLU A 31 -1.69 -3.01 -3.34
CA GLU A 31 -1.84 -1.57 -3.58
C GLU A 31 -2.97 -0.95 -2.75
N PHE A 32 -4.07 -1.68 -2.55
CA PHE A 32 -5.15 -1.26 -1.66
C PHE A 32 -4.66 -1.10 -0.22
N ASN A 33 -3.93 -2.08 0.32
CA ASN A 33 -3.38 -2.00 1.68
C ASN A 33 -2.43 -0.82 1.85
N ARG A 34 -1.55 -0.57 0.86
CA ARG A 34 -0.67 0.62 0.84
C ARG A 34 -1.45 1.93 0.88
N ALA A 35 -2.44 2.07 -0.01
CA ALA A 35 -3.30 3.24 -0.09
C ALA A 35 -4.14 3.44 1.18
N PHE A 36 -4.59 2.35 1.79
CA PHE A 36 -5.37 2.38 3.03
C PHE A 36 -4.54 2.91 4.21
N VAL A 37 -3.28 2.48 4.35
CA VAL A 37 -2.38 3.03 5.38
C VAL A 37 -2.11 4.52 5.12
N LEU A 38 -1.86 4.92 3.86
CA LEU A 38 -1.69 6.32 3.48
C LEU A 38 -2.90 7.19 3.87
N MET A 39 -4.11 6.71 3.57
CA MET A 39 -5.35 7.42 3.89
C MET A 39 -5.53 7.64 5.40
N GLN A 40 -5.09 6.70 6.24
CA GLN A 40 -5.11 6.88 7.70
C GLN A 40 -4.14 7.96 8.18
N TYR A 41 -2.97 8.10 7.56
CA TYR A 41 -2.05 9.22 7.85
C TYR A 41 -2.70 10.57 7.51
N PHE A 42 -3.35 10.69 6.34
CA PHE A 42 -4.07 11.92 5.99
C PHE A 42 -5.27 12.19 6.90
N GLY A 43 -6.06 11.16 7.23
CA GLY A 43 -7.27 11.30 8.03
C GLY A 43 -6.99 11.64 9.49
N TYR A 44 -6.04 10.96 10.12
CA TYR A 44 -5.75 11.13 11.56
C TYR A 44 -4.66 12.16 11.84
N LEU A 45 -3.59 12.18 11.04
CA LEU A 45 -2.42 13.01 11.33
C LEU A 45 -2.34 14.28 10.45
N ARG A 46 -3.18 14.37 9.40
CA ARG A 46 -3.20 15.48 8.42
C ARG A 46 -1.81 15.82 7.86
N ARG A 47 -0.94 14.82 7.73
CA ARG A 47 0.43 14.95 7.24
C ARG A 47 0.75 13.86 6.24
N ASP A 48 1.68 14.15 5.35
CA ASP A 48 2.30 13.15 4.49
C ASP A 48 3.17 12.20 5.35
N PRO A 49 3.29 10.91 4.99
CA PRO A 49 4.10 9.94 5.76
C PRO A 49 5.59 10.24 5.79
N ASN A 50 6.05 11.18 4.96
CA ASN A 50 7.42 11.63 4.78
C ASN A 50 7.57 13.16 4.95
N ASP A 51 6.60 13.79 5.62
CA ASP A 51 6.66 15.22 5.95
C ASP A 51 7.85 15.51 6.89
N VAL A 52 8.33 16.75 6.97
CA VAL A 52 9.66 17.19 7.48
C VAL A 52 10.06 16.65 8.87
N GLN A 53 9.12 16.09 9.63
CA GLN A 53 9.35 15.48 10.95
C GLN A 53 9.56 13.94 10.92
N ASP A 54 9.20 13.24 9.84
CA ASP A 54 9.47 11.81 9.61
C ASP A 54 10.38 11.69 8.37
N THR A 55 11.70 11.63 8.58
CA THR A 55 12.69 11.51 7.51
C THR A 55 12.82 10.10 6.94
N ASP A 56 12.10 9.13 7.51
CA ASP A 56 12.07 7.76 7.02
C ASP A 56 10.62 7.21 7.04
N TYR A 57 10.28 6.39 6.06
CA TYR A 57 8.95 5.80 5.92
C TYR A 57 8.68 4.69 6.97
N THR A 58 9.46 4.64 8.06
CA THR A 58 9.47 3.52 9.01
C THR A 58 8.11 3.32 9.68
N GLY A 59 7.41 4.40 10.02
CA GLY A 59 6.05 4.32 10.56
C GLY A 59 5.06 3.73 9.56
N TRP A 60 5.12 4.17 8.30
CA TRP A 60 4.25 3.66 7.24
C TRP A 60 4.52 2.17 6.95
N GLU A 61 5.79 1.77 6.87
CA GLU A 61 6.20 0.38 6.66
C GLU A 61 5.80 -0.54 7.82
N PHE A 62 5.92 -0.06 9.06
CA PHE A 62 5.44 -0.78 10.25
C PHE A 62 3.94 -1.08 10.14
N TRP A 63 3.14 -0.06 9.81
CA TRP A 63 1.69 -0.19 9.70
C TRP A 63 1.27 -1.06 8.52
N LEU A 64 1.95 -0.95 7.38
CA LEU A 64 1.73 -1.81 6.22
C LEU A 64 2.05 -3.27 6.54
N THR A 65 3.19 -3.52 7.19
CA THR A 65 3.61 -4.87 7.60
C THR A 65 2.59 -5.48 8.56
N LYS A 66 2.11 -4.69 9.52
CA LYS A 66 1.08 -5.12 10.47
C LYS A 66 -0.23 -5.45 9.75
N LEU A 67 -0.71 -4.57 8.87
CA LEU A 67 -1.94 -4.80 8.12
C LEU A 67 -1.87 -6.08 7.27
N ASN A 68 -0.74 -6.31 6.59
CA ASN A 68 -0.51 -7.51 5.80
C ASN A 68 -0.46 -8.77 6.68
N ALA A 69 0.12 -8.70 7.89
CA ALA A 69 0.13 -9.82 8.84
C ALA A 69 -1.28 -10.21 9.35
N PHE A 70 -2.25 -9.31 9.22
CA PHE A 70 -3.66 -9.55 9.54
C PHE A 70 -4.55 -9.68 8.29
N ASN A 71 -3.97 -9.97 7.12
CA ASN A 71 -4.70 -10.14 5.85
C ASN A 71 -5.61 -8.95 5.50
N GLY A 72 -5.19 -7.72 5.77
CA GLY A 72 -5.99 -6.52 5.49
C GLY A 72 -7.07 -6.21 6.55
N ASP A 73 -7.18 -7.01 7.61
CA ASP A 73 -8.11 -6.75 8.72
C ASP A 73 -7.56 -5.66 9.65
N TYR A 74 -7.89 -4.40 9.33
CA TYR A 74 -7.43 -3.22 10.08
C TYR A 74 -7.94 -3.16 11.53
N ILE A 75 -9.05 -3.85 11.82
CA ILE A 75 -9.63 -3.95 13.17
C ILE A 75 -8.73 -4.88 14.01
N LYS A 76 -8.39 -6.06 13.49
CA LYS A 76 -7.45 -6.97 14.15
C LYS A 76 -6.03 -6.41 14.24
N ALA A 77 -5.61 -5.64 13.24
CA ALA A 77 -4.34 -4.92 13.28
C ALA A 77 -4.33 -3.75 14.30
N GLU A 78 -5.47 -3.46 14.95
CA GLU A 78 -5.66 -2.39 15.93
C GLU A 78 -5.17 -1.01 15.45
N MET A 79 -5.22 -0.75 14.14
CA MET A 79 -4.57 0.44 13.56
C MET A 79 -5.21 1.73 14.06
N ALA A 80 -6.54 1.85 13.97
CA ALA A 80 -7.26 3.06 14.38
C ALA A 80 -7.03 3.42 15.86
N LYS A 81 -7.04 2.40 16.73
CA LYS A 81 -6.77 2.55 18.16
C LYS A 81 -5.34 3.05 18.38
N ALA A 82 -4.37 2.46 17.71
CA ALA A 82 -2.98 2.83 17.86
C ALA A 82 -2.68 4.24 17.37
N PHE A 83 -3.29 4.70 16.26
CA PHE A 83 -3.15 6.08 15.79
C PHE A 83 -3.67 7.10 16.82
N ILE A 84 -4.84 6.87 17.42
CA ILE A 84 -5.42 7.78 18.44
C ILE A 84 -4.62 7.74 19.76
N THR A 85 -4.07 6.59 20.14
CA THR A 85 -3.29 6.44 21.37
C THR A 85 -1.82 6.80 21.24
N SER A 86 -1.33 7.05 20.02
CA SER A 86 0.09 7.34 19.78
C SER A 86 0.51 8.59 20.56
N GLY A 87 1.73 8.55 21.12
CA GLY A 87 2.28 9.67 21.87
C GLY A 87 2.33 10.96 21.03
N GLU A 88 2.55 10.82 19.72
CA GLU A 88 2.55 11.94 18.78
C GLU A 88 1.15 12.53 18.56
N TYR A 89 0.12 11.69 18.38
CA TYR A 89 -1.26 12.19 18.25
C TYR A 89 -1.71 12.90 19.53
N ARG A 90 -1.38 12.37 20.70
CA ARG A 90 -1.65 13.03 21.99
C ARG A 90 -0.87 14.32 22.18
N GLN A 91 0.41 14.36 21.81
CA GLN A 91 1.22 15.58 21.91
C GLN A 91 0.78 16.68 20.95
N ARG A 92 0.24 16.34 19.78
CA ARG A 92 -0.18 17.31 18.76
C ARG A 92 -1.66 17.71 18.86
N PHE A 93 -2.53 16.79 19.27
CA PHE A 93 -3.99 16.95 19.20
C PHE A 93 -4.75 16.43 20.43
N GLY A 94 -4.06 15.89 21.43
CA GLY A 94 -4.65 15.59 22.73
C GLY A 94 -4.67 16.83 23.63
N LEU A 95 -5.73 16.99 24.40
CA LEU A 95 -5.82 17.99 25.48
C LEU A 95 -4.78 17.71 26.58
#